data_AF-A0A7C5R5D9-F1
#
_entry.id   AF-A0A7C5R5D9-F1
#
_cell.length_a   1.000
_cell.length_b   1.000
_cell.length_c   1.000
_cell.angle_alpha   90.00
_cell.angle_beta   90.00
_cell.angle_gamma   90.00
#
_symmetry.space_group_name_H-M   'P 1'
#
loop_
_entity.id
_entity.type
_entity.pdbx_description
1 polymer ?
#
loop_
_entity_poly.entity_id
_entity_poly.type
_entity_poly.pdbx_seq_one_letter_code
_entity_poly.pdbx_strand_id
1 'polypeptide(L)' 'IIGLMFDLSARHATTLILVTHDAGLAARCDRVLRLVDGRLAPERPGVADG' A
#
# COMPACT_ATOMS: atom_id res chain seq x y z
N ILE A 1 -12.05 9.01 -4.84
CA ILE A 1 -11.62 9.62 -3.56
C ILE A 1 -10.17 9.25 -3.21
N ILE A 2 -9.75 7.98 -3.26
CA ILE A 2 -8.35 7.58 -2.90
C ILE A 2 -7.26 8.35 -3.66
N GLY A 3 -7.47 8.68 -4.95
CA GLY A 3 -6.51 9.49 -5.70
C GLY A 3 -6.17 10.84 -5.04
N LEU A 4 -7.14 11.46 -4.35
CA LEU A 4 -6.92 12.69 -3.60
C LEU A 4 -6.06 12.47 -2.35
N MET A 5 -6.18 11.31 -1.70
CA MET A 5 -5.36 10.98 -0.53
C MET A 5 -3.90 10.74 -0.92
N PHE A 6 -3.65 10.07 -2.05
CA PHE A 6 -2.30 9.92 -2.59
C PHE A 6 -1.69 11.28 -2.95
N ASP A 7 -2.44 12.13 -3.65
CA ASP A 7 -1.99 13.48 -4.01
C ASP A 7 -1.68 14.33 -2.77
N LEU A 8 -2.53 14.25 -1.73
CA LEU A 8 -2.29 14.95 -0.47
C LEU A 8 -1.00 14.46 0.22
N SER A 9 -0.79 13.15 0.31
CA SER A 9 0.42 12.57 0.91
C SER A 9 1.68 13.01 0.16
N ALA A 10 1.65 13.00 -1.17
CA ALA A 10 2.76 13.45 -2.01
C ALA A 10 3.06 14.95 -1.83
N ARG A 11 2.03 15.80 -1.82
CA ARG A 11 2.20 17.26 -1.69
C ARG A 11 2.72 17.70 -0.32
N HIS A 12 2.31 17.01 0.74
CA HIS A 12 2.66 17.36 2.10
C HIS A 12 3.84 16.56 2.67
N ALA A 13 4.47 15.69 1.87
CA ALA A 13 5.54 14.78 2.30
C ALA A 13 5.16 13.98 3.56
N THR A 14 3.90 13.55 3.64
CA THR A 14 3.39 12.75 4.77
C THR A 14 3.29 11.28 4.40
N THR A 15 3.27 10.41 5.42
CA THR A 15 3.08 8.97 5.24
C THR A 15 1.60 8.62 5.20
N LEU A 16 1.17 7.94 4.14
CA LEU A 16 -0.18 7.37 4.02
C LEU A 16 -0.15 5.86 4.31
N ILE A 17 -0.96 5.42 5.27
CA ILE A 17 -1.23 3.99 5.52
C ILE A 17 -2.66 3.71 5.08
N LEU A 18 -2.84 2.72 4.19
CA LEU A 18 -4.14 2.30 3.69
C LEU A 18 -4.38 0.83 4.02
N VAL A 19 -5.52 0.53 4.65
CA VAL A 19 -5.99 -0.83 4.89
C VAL A 19 -7.21 -1.07 4.00
N THR A 20 -7.16 -2.14 3.19
CA THR A 20 -8.22 -2.47 2.25
C THR A 20 -8.26 -3.98 1.97
N HIS A 21 -9.44 -4.49 1.63
CA HIS A 21 -9.59 -5.84 1.08
C HIS A 21 -9.53 -5.87 -0.46
N ASP A 22 -9.50 -4.70 -1.11
CA ASP A 22 -9.36 -4.58 -2.56
C ASP A 22 -7.88 -4.69 -2.97
N ALA A 23 -7.53 -5.79 -3.64
CA ALA A 23 -6.17 -6.05 -4.09
C ALA A 23 -5.70 -5.08 -5.19
N GLY A 24 -6.61 -4.60 -6.05
CA GLY A 24 -6.27 -3.65 -7.11
C GLY A 24 -5.96 -2.26 -6.55
N LEU A 25 -6.64 -1.87 -5.47
CA LEU A 25 -6.30 -0.65 -4.75
C LEU A 25 -4.96 -0.77 -4.01
N ALA A 26 -4.73 -1.90 -3.34
CA ALA A 26 -3.47 -2.17 -2.65
C ALA A 26 -2.27 -2.16 -3.60
N ALA A 27 -2.42 -2.71 -4.81
CA ALA A 27 -1.39 -2.72 -5.85
C ALA A 27 -0.93 -1.32 -6.32
N ARG A 28 -1.66 -0.26 -5.96
CA ARG A 28 -1.29 1.13 -6.26
C ARG A 28 -0.44 1.78 -5.17
N CYS A 29 -0.26 1.13 -4.01
CA CYS A 29 0.61 1.61 -2.94
C CYS A 29 2.07 1.21 -3.20
N ASP A 30 3.02 2.01 -2.74
CA ASP A 30 4.47 1.73 -2.89
C ASP A 30 4.88 0.40 -2.24
N ARG A 31 4.19 0.01 -1.17
CA ARG A 31 4.41 -1.23 -0.43
C ARG A 31 3.08 -1.85 -0.05
N VAL A 32 2.98 -3.17 -0.20
CA VAL A 32 1.82 -3.96 0.20
C VAL A 32 2.23 -4.98 1.24
N LEU A 33 1.72 -4.81 2.45
CA LEU A 33 1.89 -5.76 3.54
C LEU A 33 0.59 -6.53 3.75
N ARG A 34 0.69 -7.83 4.00
CA ARG A 34 -0.46 -8.68 4.31
C ARG A 34 -0.45 -9.04 5.79
N LEU A 35 -1.55 -8.75 6.47
CA LEU A 35 -1.77 -9.15 7.85
C LEU A 35 -2.64 -10.42 7.89
N VAL A 36 -2.20 -11.46 8.58
CA VAL A 36 -2.91 -12.73 8.78
C VAL A 36 -2.82 -13.09 10.26
N ASP A 37 -3.95 -13.31 10.91
CA ASP A 37 -4.04 -13.65 12.34
C ASP A 37 -3.23 -12.72 13.25
N GLY A 38 -3.29 -11.41 12.97
CA GLY A 38 -2.57 -10.37 13.71
C GLY A 38 -1.06 -10.33 13.48
N ARG A 39 -0.53 -11.11 12.51
CA ARG A 39 0.89 -11.16 12.16
C ARG A 39 1.11 -10.73 10.72
N LEU A 40 2.23 -10.06 10.47
CA LEU A 40 2.65 -9.79 9.10
C LEU A 40 3.06 -11.11 8.45
N ALA A 41 2.43 -11.44 7.32
CA ALA A 41 2.86 -12.54 6.48
C ALA A 41 4.24 -12.22 5.88
N PRO A 42 5.02 -13.24 5.50
CA PRO A 42 6.30 -13.02 4.84
C PRO A 42 6.14 -12.09 3.63
N GLU A 43 6.97 -11.05 3.56
CA GLU A 43 7.01 -10.16 2.41
C GLU A 43 7.41 -11.01 1.20
N ARG A 44 6.51 -11.11 0.22
CA ARG A 44 6.88 -11.70 -1.05
C ARG A 44 7.74 -10.65 -1.75
N PRO A 45 9.00 -10.94 -2.09
CA PRO A 45 9.81 -9.99 -2.83
C PRO A 45 9.02 -9.61 -4.09
N GLY A 46 8.72 -8.31 -4.22
CA GLY A 46 8.15 -7.79 -5.45
C GLY A 46 9.10 -8.15 -6.57
N VAL A 47 8.59 -8.83 -7.60
CA VAL A 47 9.33 -8.93 -8.86
C VAL A 47 9.63 -7.50 -9.23
N ALA A 48 10.91 -7.14 -9.24
CA ALA A 48 11.34 -5.85 -9.76
C ALA A 48 11.06 -5.90 -11.26
N ASP A 49 9.89 -5.40 -11.66
CA ASP A 49 9.64 -5.07 -13.06
C ASP A 49 10.65 -3.98 -13.43
N GLY A 50 11.58 -4.36 -14.31
CA GLY A 50 12.60 -3.49 -14.89
C GLY A 50 12.03 -2.48 -15.88
#